data_AF-A0A834TFB2-F1
#
_entry.id   AF-A0A834TFB2-F1
#
_cell.length_a   1.000
_cell.length_b   1.000
_cell.length_c   1.000
_cell.angle_alpha   90.00
_cell.angle_beta   90.00
_cell.angle_gamma   90.00
#
_symmetry.space_group_name_H-M   'P 1'
#
loop_
_entity.id
_entity.type
_entity.pdbx_description
1 polymer ?
#
loop_
_entity_poly.entity_id
_entity_poly.type
_entity_poly.pdbx_seq_one_letter_code
_entity_poly.pdbx_strand_id
1 'polypeptide(L)'
;MRRPFCPSKLTTTANLLCFVLFILFLSGILELPSSSYYYNFSSSLQQAFRWDNNNTNISISHRRDYGFTDLVGAFREWDSQVGCARFKQRHSVLSNASSSSSLQELKRGITEKKKMEHVKVLVKKWKWLPDRLENLYYCGGSGITCLWTKSPLLADTPDALFFENSLPPLQRKIGEPLRVYMDLEAPRKRTGREDIFIGYDAQDDIQTTYAGAFFHNDRNYHIASTKNSAPLVYWSSSHCVSQRNKIAHKLLSMLSHHSFGKCLNNVNGRNKALSFYPHCSSSSSSSSSSSPKWWDHLHCAMSHYKFVLAIENTWTHSYVTEKLFYALDSGSVPIYFGAPNVEDFVPPHSVIDGTKFGTLEDLASYVKALANDSLAYAEYHAWRRCGVLGNYGTTRGLSLDTLPCRLCELVGTKGGRNASTSVI
;
A
#
# COMPACT_ATOMS: atom_id res chain seq x y z
N MET A 1 -8.75 -2.03 77.73
CA MET A 1 -9.11 -3.42 77.37
C MET A 1 -9.79 -3.43 76.00
N ARG A 2 -9.57 -4.50 75.23
CA ARG A 2 -9.67 -4.61 73.76
C ARG A 2 -11.04 -4.26 73.16
N ARG A 3 -11.05 -3.55 72.02
CA ARG A 3 -12.20 -3.46 71.09
C ARG A 3 -12.20 -4.70 70.16
N PRO A 4 -13.35 -5.27 69.77
CA PRO A 4 -13.40 -6.40 68.85
C PRO A 4 -13.35 -5.95 67.38
N PHE A 5 -12.69 -6.76 66.57
CA PHE A 5 -12.58 -6.69 65.12
C PHE A 5 -13.95 -6.92 64.44
N CYS A 6 -14.26 -6.13 63.40
CA CYS A 6 -15.40 -6.35 62.50
C CYS A 6 -14.85 -6.79 61.12
N PRO A 7 -15.37 -7.86 60.48
CA PRO A 7 -14.82 -8.36 59.22
C PRO A 7 -15.27 -7.53 58.00
N SER A 8 -14.38 -7.50 57.02
CA SER A 8 -14.38 -6.67 55.80
C SER A 8 -15.56 -6.91 54.84
N LYS A 9 -16.20 -5.81 54.40
CA LYS A 9 -17.17 -5.72 53.29
C LYS A 9 -16.57 -5.91 51.88
N LEU A 10 -15.46 -6.62 51.73
CA LEU A 10 -14.74 -6.73 50.45
C LEU A 10 -15.06 -8.02 49.67
N THR A 11 -15.67 -9.02 50.32
CA THR A 11 -15.96 -10.32 49.69
C THR A 11 -17.33 -10.40 49.04
N THR A 12 -18.29 -9.55 49.41
CA THR A 12 -19.67 -9.62 48.89
C THR A 12 -19.84 -8.93 47.53
N THR A 13 -19.01 -7.93 47.20
CA THR A 13 -19.08 -7.18 45.91
C THR A 13 -18.43 -7.93 44.75
N ALA A 14 -17.37 -8.72 45.01
CA ALA A 14 -16.70 -9.53 44.00
C ALA A 14 -17.57 -10.70 43.50
N ASN A 15 -18.37 -11.30 44.40
CA ASN A 15 -19.26 -12.41 44.05
C ASN A 15 -20.47 -11.96 43.22
N LEU A 16 -20.97 -10.75 43.46
CA LEU A 16 -22.09 -10.20 42.68
C LEU A 16 -21.66 -9.86 41.23
N LEU A 17 -20.43 -9.38 41.04
CA LEU A 17 -19.88 -9.08 39.70
C LEU A 17 -19.65 -10.35 38.87
N CYS A 18 -19.16 -11.43 39.50
CA CYS A 18 -18.96 -12.71 38.82
C CYS A 18 -20.30 -13.35 38.38
N PHE A 19 -21.35 -13.21 39.20
CA PHE A 19 -22.66 -13.77 38.86
C PHE A 19 -23.34 -13.03 37.68
N VAL A 20 -23.16 -11.70 37.61
CA VAL A 20 -23.65 -10.89 36.47
C VAL A 20 -22.89 -11.22 35.18
N LEU A 21 -21.56 -11.40 35.25
CA LEU A 21 -20.76 -11.81 34.08
C LEU A 21 -21.11 -13.23 33.60
N PHE A 22 -21.44 -14.15 34.52
CA PHE A 22 -21.84 -15.51 34.20
C PHE A 22 -23.22 -15.58 33.51
N ILE A 23 -24.18 -14.75 33.94
CA ILE A 23 -25.50 -14.63 33.31
C ILE A 23 -25.40 -13.98 31.92
N LEU A 24 -24.53 -12.98 31.73
CA LEU A 24 -24.31 -12.35 30.43
C LEU A 24 -23.58 -13.26 29.42
N PHE A 25 -22.76 -14.20 29.91
CA PHE A 25 -22.11 -15.22 29.08
C PHE A 25 -23.09 -16.29 28.59
N LEU A 26 -24.06 -16.69 29.44
CA LEU A 26 -25.10 -17.66 29.07
C LEU A 26 -26.22 -17.08 28.21
N SER A 27 -26.41 -15.76 28.19
CA SER A 27 -27.43 -15.08 27.38
C SER A 27 -26.96 -14.66 25.98
N GLY A 28 -25.70 -14.91 25.62
CA GLY A 28 -25.17 -14.65 24.27
C GLY A 28 -24.98 -13.17 23.93
N ILE A 29 -24.97 -12.27 24.92
CA ILE A 29 -24.85 -10.81 24.72
C ILE A 29 -23.37 -10.34 24.78
N LEU A 30 -22.45 -11.19 25.23
CA LEU A 30 -20.99 -10.95 25.25
C LEU A 30 -20.27 -11.97 24.36
N GLU A 31 -19.96 -11.58 23.11
CA GLU A 31 -18.99 -12.30 22.29
C GLU A 31 -17.57 -11.84 22.64
N LEU A 32 -16.84 -12.68 23.38
CA LEU A 32 -15.39 -12.58 23.45
C LEU A 32 -14.79 -13.13 22.14
N PRO A 33 -13.76 -12.51 21.56
CA PRO A 33 -13.15 -13.02 20.34
C PRO A 33 -12.59 -14.41 20.61
N SER A 34 -13.13 -15.40 19.91
CA SER A 34 -12.64 -16.77 19.89
C SER A 34 -11.22 -16.76 19.29
N SER A 35 -10.25 -17.01 20.16
CA SER A 35 -8.86 -17.25 19.77
C SER A 35 -8.76 -18.63 19.13
N SER A 36 -9.06 -18.72 17.84
CA SER A 36 -8.71 -19.88 17.01
C SER A 36 -8.95 -19.60 15.52
N TYR A 37 -8.37 -18.51 15.03
CA TYR A 37 -7.99 -18.39 13.61
C TYR A 37 -6.46 -18.44 13.49
N TYR A 38 -5.86 -19.55 13.97
CA TYR A 38 -4.54 -19.95 13.51
C TYR A 38 -4.73 -20.68 12.19
N TYR A 39 -4.66 -19.95 11.08
CA TYR A 39 -4.41 -20.59 9.80
C TYR A 39 -3.04 -21.26 9.87
N ASN A 40 -3.04 -22.57 9.58
CA ASN A 40 -1.86 -23.40 9.47
C ASN A 40 -0.83 -22.74 8.53
N PHE A 41 0.20 -22.14 9.13
CA PHE A 41 1.48 -21.92 8.47
C PHE A 41 1.96 -23.28 7.95
N SER A 42 2.31 -23.38 6.68
CA SER A 42 2.76 -24.63 6.07
C SER A 42 3.83 -25.30 6.94
N SER A 43 3.61 -26.56 7.27
CA SER A 43 4.45 -27.44 8.10
C SER A 43 5.89 -27.60 7.61
N SER A 44 6.26 -27.02 6.47
CA SER A 44 7.63 -26.97 5.95
C SER A 44 8.51 -25.89 6.58
N LEU A 45 7.93 -24.82 7.18
CA LEU A 45 8.71 -23.74 7.81
C LEU A 45 8.94 -23.95 9.32
N GLN A 46 8.07 -24.71 10.00
CA GLN A 46 8.28 -25.09 11.41
C GLN A 46 9.35 -26.18 11.58
N GLN A 47 9.65 -26.97 10.53
CA GLN A 47 10.74 -27.96 10.60
C GLN A 47 12.14 -27.34 10.46
N ALA A 48 12.26 -26.11 9.98
CA ALA A 48 13.54 -25.41 9.86
C ALA A 48 14.05 -24.79 11.18
N PHE A 49 13.24 -24.79 12.25
CA PHE A 49 13.57 -24.20 13.55
C PHE A 49 13.74 -25.22 14.69
N ARG A 50 14.29 -26.40 14.40
CA ARG A 50 14.95 -27.22 15.44
C ARG A 50 16.46 -27.07 15.31
N TRP A 51 17.01 -26.19 16.15
CA TRP A 51 18.44 -26.11 16.38
C TRP A 51 18.89 -27.38 17.11
N ASP A 52 19.36 -28.39 16.37
CA ASP A 52 19.95 -29.59 16.96
C ASP A 52 21.41 -29.28 17.34
N ASN A 53 21.63 -29.00 18.62
CA ASN A 53 22.96 -28.96 19.22
C ASN A 53 23.43 -30.39 19.43
N ASN A 54 24.07 -31.02 18.44
CA ASN A 54 25.06 -32.08 18.66
C ASN A 54 25.86 -32.41 17.40
N ASN A 55 27.19 -32.24 17.50
CA ASN A 55 28.26 -32.81 16.67
C ASN A 55 28.36 -32.40 15.19
N THR A 56 29.29 -31.51 14.86
CA THR A 56 30.67 -31.88 14.46
C THR A 56 31.47 -30.67 13.99
N ASN A 57 32.77 -30.68 14.28
CA ASN A 57 33.77 -29.71 13.87
C ASN A 57 33.74 -29.42 12.37
N ILE A 58 33.25 -28.24 11.99
CA ILE A 58 33.53 -27.62 10.70
C ILE A 58 34.30 -26.34 11.00
N SER A 59 35.53 -26.26 10.48
CA SER A 59 36.39 -25.10 10.58
C SER A 59 35.61 -23.83 10.22
N ILE A 60 35.48 -22.92 11.19
CA ILE A 60 34.90 -21.60 11.01
C ILE A 60 35.90 -20.79 10.19
N SER A 61 35.92 -21.00 8.87
CA SER A 61 36.37 -19.97 7.95
C SER A 61 35.32 -18.87 8.01
N HIS A 62 35.70 -17.66 8.42
CA HIS A 62 34.87 -16.46 8.39
C HIS A 62 34.10 -16.33 7.05
N ARG A 63 32.90 -16.91 6.96
CA ARG A 63 31.94 -16.58 5.91
C ARG A 63 31.53 -15.16 6.20
N ARG A 64 31.92 -14.26 5.29
CA ARG A 64 31.60 -12.84 5.38
C ARG A 64 30.10 -12.70 5.63
N ASP A 65 29.76 -11.91 6.63
CA ASP A 65 28.42 -11.67 7.19
C ASP A 65 27.48 -10.88 6.23
N TYR A 66 27.67 -11.07 4.92
CA TYR A 66 27.03 -10.31 3.87
C TYR A 66 26.32 -11.28 2.92
N GLY A 67 24.99 -11.27 2.95
CA GLY A 67 24.12 -12.17 2.19
C GLY A 67 24.24 -12.04 0.67
N PHE A 68 23.59 -12.94 -0.06
CA PHE A 68 23.68 -13.06 -1.51
C PHE A 68 23.44 -11.71 -2.22
N THR A 69 24.11 -11.47 -3.34
CA THR A 69 23.97 -10.22 -4.10
C THR A 69 23.42 -10.46 -5.50
N ASP A 70 23.66 -11.63 -6.09
CA ASP A 70 23.17 -11.99 -7.43
C ASP A 70 21.69 -12.38 -7.38
N LEU A 71 20.82 -11.47 -7.81
CA LEU A 71 19.39 -11.68 -7.85
C LEU A 71 18.98 -12.66 -8.97
N VAL A 72 19.70 -12.65 -10.10
CA VAL A 72 19.39 -13.53 -11.24
C VAL A 72 19.73 -14.97 -10.89
N GLY A 73 20.86 -15.19 -10.22
CA GLY A 73 21.23 -16.48 -9.64
C GLY A 73 20.18 -17.00 -8.66
N ALA A 74 19.75 -16.15 -7.72
CA ALA A 74 18.69 -16.49 -6.75
C ALA A 74 17.38 -16.91 -7.44
N PHE A 75 16.98 -16.22 -8.51
CA PHE A 75 15.79 -16.60 -9.28
C PHE A 75 15.94 -17.94 -10.00
N ARG A 76 17.10 -18.23 -10.59
CA ARG A 76 17.37 -19.54 -11.23
C ARG A 76 17.32 -20.68 -10.22
N GLU A 77 17.90 -20.46 -9.04
CA GLU A 77 17.84 -21.40 -7.94
C GLU A 77 16.38 -21.66 -7.53
N TRP A 78 15.60 -20.59 -7.35
CA TRP A 78 14.18 -20.69 -7.04
C TRP A 78 13.35 -21.39 -8.11
N ASP A 79 13.60 -21.12 -9.39
CA ASP A 79 12.90 -21.81 -10.48
C ASP A 79 13.14 -23.33 -10.43
N SER A 80 14.37 -23.74 -10.10
CA SER A 80 14.75 -25.15 -10.04
C SER A 80 14.15 -25.90 -8.84
N GLN A 81 13.98 -25.22 -7.71
CA GLN A 81 13.55 -25.85 -6.45
C GLN A 81 12.05 -25.68 -6.18
N VAL A 82 11.46 -24.54 -6.54
CA VAL A 82 10.06 -24.21 -6.28
C VAL A 82 9.30 -24.05 -7.58
N GLY A 83 9.67 -23.06 -8.39
CA GLY A 83 9.06 -22.77 -9.68
C GLY A 83 7.59 -22.34 -9.61
N CYS A 84 7.09 -21.83 -10.75
CA CYS A 84 5.76 -21.22 -10.79
C CYS A 84 4.60 -22.18 -10.57
N ALA A 85 4.74 -23.46 -10.91
CA ALA A 85 3.68 -24.45 -10.70
C ALA A 85 3.37 -24.63 -9.20
N ARG A 86 4.40 -24.83 -8.37
CA ARG A 86 4.24 -24.99 -6.92
C ARG A 86 3.79 -23.69 -6.26
N PHE A 87 4.36 -22.56 -6.67
CA PHE A 87 3.95 -21.24 -6.17
C PHE A 87 2.46 -20.97 -6.45
N LYS A 88 2.00 -21.20 -7.69
CA LYS A 88 0.58 -21.08 -8.06
C LYS A 88 -0.30 -22.01 -7.23
N GLN A 89 0.12 -23.25 -7.02
CA GLN A 89 -0.65 -24.19 -6.21
C GLN A 89 -0.83 -23.68 -4.77
N ARG A 90 0.25 -23.21 -4.12
CA ARG A 90 0.22 -22.65 -2.76
C ARG A 90 -0.66 -21.42 -2.63
N HIS A 91 -0.72 -20.58 -3.67
CA HIS A 91 -1.45 -19.32 -3.67
C HIS A 91 -2.74 -19.33 -4.50
N SER A 92 -3.18 -20.50 -4.96
CA SER A 92 -4.38 -20.69 -5.79
C SER A 92 -5.68 -20.27 -5.08
N VAL A 93 -5.70 -20.43 -3.76
CA VAL A 93 -6.83 -20.00 -2.91
C VAL A 93 -6.96 -18.48 -2.89
N LEU A 94 -5.84 -17.74 -2.97
CA LEU A 94 -5.83 -16.27 -3.01
C LEU A 94 -6.14 -15.71 -4.40
N SER A 95 -6.00 -16.51 -5.47
CA SER A 95 -6.45 -16.13 -6.81
C SER A 95 -7.95 -16.39 -7.06
N ASN A 96 -8.55 -17.31 -6.30
CA ASN A 96 -9.98 -17.65 -6.37
C ASN A 96 -10.80 -17.09 -5.19
N ALA A 97 -10.16 -16.44 -4.22
CA ALA A 97 -10.85 -15.80 -3.10
C ALA A 97 -11.73 -14.67 -3.63
N SER A 98 -13.01 -14.78 -3.31
CA SER A 98 -14.05 -13.76 -3.51
C SER A 98 -13.56 -12.37 -3.11
N SER A 99 -13.89 -11.38 -3.95
CA SER A 99 -13.84 -9.93 -3.69
C SER A 99 -13.51 -9.55 -2.24
N SER A 100 -12.30 -9.04 -1.99
CA SER A 100 -12.00 -8.39 -0.71
C SER A 100 -12.96 -7.23 -0.51
N SER A 101 -13.60 -7.14 0.67
CA SER A 101 -14.47 -6.01 1.03
C SER A 101 -13.74 -4.67 1.03
N SER A 102 -12.41 -4.69 1.02
CA SER A 102 -11.55 -3.51 0.99
C SER A 102 -11.32 -2.95 -0.41
N LEU A 103 -11.80 -3.62 -1.47
CA LEU A 103 -11.73 -3.16 -2.85
C LEU A 103 -13.11 -3.12 -3.50
N GLN A 104 -13.41 -2.02 -4.18
CA GLN A 104 -14.61 -1.93 -5.02
C GLN A 104 -14.55 -2.93 -6.18
N GLU A 105 -15.69 -3.51 -6.49
CA GLU A 105 -15.81 -4.31 -7.70
C GLU A 105 -15.65 -3.43 -8.93
N LEU A 106 -14.67 -3.76 -9.78
CA LEU A 106 -14.56 -3.20 -11.12
C LEU A 106 -15.70 -3.77 -11.96
N LYS A 107 -16.86 -3.10 -11.95
CA LYS A 107 -18.02 -3.48 -12.75
C LYS A 107 -17.62 -3.50 -14.23
N ARG A 108 -17.39 -4.70 -14.78
CA ARG A 108 -17.21 -4.92 -16.22
C ARG A 108 -18.57 -4.85 -16.89
N GLY A 109 -18.98 -3.65 -17.29
CA GLY A 109 -20.27 -3.38 -17.89
C GLY A 109 -21.26 -2.86 -16.87
N ILE A 110 -21.74 -1.65 -17.11
CA ILE A 110 -22.79 -1.04 -16.30
C ILE A 110 -24.12 -1.66 -16.72
N THR A 111 -24.78 -2.39 -15.82
CA THR A 111 -26.18 -2.85 -15.97
C THR A 111 -27.20 -1.71 -15.80
N GLU A 112 -26.77 -0.58 -15.25
CA GLU A 112 -27.55 0.66 -15.22
C GLU A 112 -27.55 1.38 -16.58
N LYS A 113 -28.73 1.81 -17.02
CA LYS A 113 -28.89 2.51 -18.29
C LYS A 113 -28.13 3.84 -18.27
N LYS A 114 -27.04 3.94 -19.05
CA LYS A 114 -26.33 5.22 -19.25
C LYS A 114 -27.29 6.29 -19.76
N LYS A 115 -27.19 7.50 -19.21
CA LYS A 115 -27.98 8.67 -19.65
C LYS A 115 -27.20 9.56 -20.62
N MET A 116 -25.90 9.33 -20.75
CA MET A 116 -24.98 10.14 -21.54
C MET A 116 -24.00 9.25 -22.30
N GLU A 117 -23.65 9.67 -23.51
CA GLU A 117 -22.64 9.01 -24.37
C GLU A 117 -21.27 9.69 -24.29
N HIS A 118 -21.26 10.97 -23.90
CA HIS A 118 -20.06 11.78 -23.76
C HIS A 118 -20.13 12.56 -22.46
N VAL A 119 -19.02 12.61 -21.72
CA VAL A 119 -18.90 13.35 -20.46
C VAL A 119 -17.66 14.23 -20.48
N LYS A 120 -17.83 15.50 -20.08
CA LYS A 120 -16.74 16.47 -19.93
C LYS A 120 -16.48 16.75 -18.45
N VAL A 121 -15.29 16.40 -17.96
CA VAL A 121 -14.82 16.71 -16.61
C VAL A 121 -13.79 17.84 -16.70
N LEU A 122 -14.09 18.95 -16.02
CA LEU A 122 -13.18 20.07 -15.89
C LEU A 122 -12.49 20.05 -14.52
N VAL A 123 -11.17 19.82 -14.51
CA VAL A 123 -10.33 19.89 -13.31
C VAL A 123 -10.08 21.35 -12.96
N LYS A 124 -10.70 21.82 -11.87
CA LYS A 124 -10.69 23.24 -11.47
C LYS A 124 -9.56 23.60 -10.52
N LYS A 125 -9.30 22.74 -9.54
CA LYS A 125 -8.26 22.95 -8.53
C LYS A 125 -7.61 21.60 -8.25
N TRP A 126 -6.28 21.56 -8.37
CA TRP A 126 -5.49 20.36 -8.11
C TRP A 126 -4.12 20.77 -7.57
N LYS A 127 -3.48 19.84 -6.88
CA LYS A 127 -2.16 19.97 -6.28
C LYS A 127 -1.14 19.05 -6.96
N TRP A 128 -1.49 17.79 -7.20
CA TRP A 128 -0.53 16.79 -7.65
C TRP A 128 -1.05 15.87 -8.76
N LEU A 129 -2.29 16.05 -9.23
CA LEU A 129 -2.79 15.37 -10.42
C LEU A 129 -1.88 15.59 -11.65
N PRO A 130 -1.33 14.51 -12.24
CA PRO A 130 -0.38 14.64 -13.34
C PRO A 130 -1.05 15.06 -14.65
N ASP A 131 -0.28 15.78 -15.47
CA ASP A 131 -0.76 16.27 -16.77
C ASP A 131 -1.04 15.14 -17.77
N ARG A 132 -0.47 13.95 -17.56
CA ARG A 132 -0.79 12.77 -18.39
C ARG A 132 -2.23 12.28 -18.27
N LEU A 133 -2.98 12.78 -17.27
CA LEU A 133 -4.41 12.55 -17.20
C LEU A 133 -5.21 13.41 -18.20
N GLU A 134 -4.64 14.49 -18.75
CA GLU A 134 -5.26 15.30 -19.80
C GLU A 134 -5.45 14.46 -21.07
N ASN A 135 -6.68 14.03 -21.35
CA ASN A 135 -6.95 13.24 -22.53
C ASN A 135 -8.45 13.18 -22.89
N LEU A 136 -8.73 12.71 -24.10
CA LEU A 136 -10.02 12.19 -24.51
C LEU A 136 -9.99 10.66 -24.43
N TYR A 137 -10.66 10.10 -23.44
CA TYR A 137 -10.70 8.65 -23.20
C TYR A 137 -11.90 8.00 -23.89
N TYR A 138 -11.71 6.77 -24.37
CA TYR A 138 -12.79 5.87 -24.75
C TYR A 138 -12.92 4.77 -23.68
N CYS A 139 -14.00 4.80 -22.92
CA CYS A 139 -14.22 3.92 -21.78
C CYS A 139 -14.97 2.66 -22.23
N GLY A 140 -14.20 1.70 -22.76
CA GLY A 140 -14.73 0.54 -23.51
C GLY A 140 -15.72 -0.35 -22.76
N GLY A 141 -15.78 -0.30 -21.42
CA GLY A 141 -16.76 -1.05 -20.63
C GLY A 141 -18.19 -0.50 -20.70
N SER A 142 -18.36 0.79 -20.99
CA SER A 142 -19.65 1.51 -21.04
C SER A 142 -19.93 2.15 -22.41
N GLY A 143 -18.90 2.23 -23.26
CA GLY A 143 -18.95 2.97 -24.53
C GLY A 143 -19.00 4.49 -24.35
N ILE A 144 -18.80 5.00 -23.13
CA ILE A 144 -18.76 6.43 -22.86
C ILE A 144 -17.43 7.01 -23.34
N THR A 145 -17.49 8.16 -23.98
CA THR A 145 -16.30 9.00 -24.23
C THR A 145 -16.15 10.03 -23.12
N CYS A 146 -14.93 10.23 -22.65
CA CYS A 146 -14.65 11.06 -21.48
C CYS A 146 -13.58 12.08 -21.81
N LEU A 147 -13.95 13.36 -21.89
CA LEU A 147 -12.99 14.46 -21.93
C LEU A 147 -12.60 14.82 -20.50
N TRP A 148 -11.37 14.49 -20.11
CA TRP A 148 -10.79 14.95 -18.84
C TRP A 148 -9.80 16.06 -19.14
N THR A 149 -10.07 17.26 -18.63
CA THR A 149 -9.17 18.38 -18.89
C THR A 149 -9.11 19.44 -17.80
N LYS A 150 -7.96 20.09 -17.67
CA LYS A 150 -7.70 21.33 -16.92
C LYS A 150 -8.04 22.58 -17.73
N SER A 151 -8.27 22.46 -19.04
CA SER A 151 -8.55 23.58 -19.93
C SER A 151 -10.05 23.93 -19.96
N PRO A 152 -10.46 25.10 -19.45
CA PRO A 152 -11.87 25.53 -19.52
C PRO A 152 -12.32 25.80 -20.96
N LEU A 153 -11.40 26.04 -21.90
CA LEU A 153 -11.71 26.23 -23.32
C LEU A 153 -12.13 24.91 -23.99
N LEU A 154 -11.50 23.80 -23.62
CA LEU A 154 -11.80 22.48 -24.19
C LEU A 154 -13.07 21.88 -23.57
N ALA A 155 -13.27 22.07 -22.27
CA ALA A 155 -14.46 21.62 -21.56
C ALA A 155 -15.50 22.73 -21.40
N ASP A 156 -15.71 23.58 -22.41
CA ASP A 156 -16.81 24.54 -22.40
C ASP A 156 -18.11 23.81 -22.04
N THR A 157 -18.88 24.34 -21.09
CA THR A 157 -20.04 23.69 -20.48
C THR A 157 -19.78 22.27 -19.90
N PRO A 158 -18.94 22.12 -18.85
CA PRO A 158 -18.58 20.80 -18.32
C PRO A 158 -19.74 20.11 -17.60
N ASP A 159 -19.70 18.79 -17.53
CA ASP A 159 -20.70 17.96 -16.84
C ASP A 159 -20.36 17.74 -15.37
N ALA A 160 -19.07 17.82 -15.05
CA ALA A 160 -18.57 17.79 -13.69
C ALA A 160 -17.39 18.76 -13.50
N LEU A 161 -17.32 19.38 -12.33
CA LEU A 161 -16.16 20.12 -11.84
C LEU A 161 -15.41 19.25 -10.83
N PHE A 162 -14.14 19.03 -11.09
CA PHE A 162 -13.27 18.23 -10.24
C PHE A 162 -12.38 19.11 -9.36
N PHE A 163 -12.35 18.78 -8.07
CA PHE A 163 -11.53 19.46 -7.06
C PHE A 163 -10.71 18.44 -6.26
N GLU A 164 -9.39 18.61 -6.25
CA GLU A 164 -8.47 17.87 -5.38
C GLU A 164 -8.04 18.76 -4.21
N ASN A 165 -8.25 18.28 -2.98
CA ASN A 165 -7.85 18.97 -1.74
C ASN A 165 -8.37 20.42 -1.62
N SER A 166 -9.41 20.76 -2.38
CA SER A 166 -10.05 22.06 -2.40
C SER A 166 -11.56 21.86 -2.29
N LEU A 167 -12.20 22.60 -1.38
CA LEU A 167 -13.63 22.45 -1.17
C LEU A 167 -14.42 22.86 -2.43
N PRO A 168 -15.38 22.01 -2.88
CA PRO A 168 -16.32 22.41 -3.92
C PRO A 168 -17.26 23.55 -3.46
N PRO A 169 -17.97 24.18 -4.40
CA PRO A 169 -19.04 25.13 -4.09
C PRO A 169 -20.09 24.53 -3.15
N LEU A 170 -20.60 25.33 -2.22
CA LEU A 170 -21.53 24.87 -1.18
C LEU A 170 -22.86 24.35 -1.73
N GLN A 171 -23.38 25.01 -2.76
CA GLN A 171 -24.66 24.68 -3.39
C GLN A 171 -24.45 24.38 -4.88
N ARG A 172 -25.35 23.56 -5.43
CA ARG A 172 -25.46 23.27 -6.85
C ARG A 172 -26.94 23.34 -7.25
N LYS A 173 -27.23 23.95 -8.39
CA LYS A 173 -28.55 23.94 -9.03
C LYS A 173 -28.60 22.92 -10.17
N ILE A 174 -29.79 22.47 -10.52
CA ILE A 174 -30.00 21.69 -11.74
C ILE A 174 -29.55 22.54 -12.95
N GLY A 175 -28.82 21.92 -13.87
CA GLY A 175 -28.17 22.61 -14.98
C GLY A 175 -26.74 23.06 -14.68
N GLU A 176 -26.28 22.99 -13.43
CA GLU A 176 -24.87 23.20 -13.07
C GLU A 176 -24.11 21.86 -13.03
N PRO A 177 -22.79 21.86 -13.31
CA PRO A 177 -21.99 20.64 -13.31
C PRO A 177 -21.97 19.97 -11.93
N LEU A 178 -21.87 18.63 -11.91
CA LEU A 178 -21.67 17.87 -10.68
C LEU A 178 -20.38 18.28 -9.97
N ARG A 179 -20.40 18.32 -8.64
CA ARG A 179 -19.24 18.64 -7.81
C ARG A 179 -18.53 17.35 -7.43
N VAL A 180 -17.32 17.17 -7.93
CA VAL A 180 -16.48 16.02 -7.62
C VAL A 180 -15.37 16.46 -6.67
N TYR A 181 -15.29 15.85 -5.50
CA TYR A 181 -14.25 16.13 -4.51
C TYR A 181 -13.39 14.90 -4.30
N MET A 182 -12.07 15.06 -4.44
CA MET A 182 -11.09 14.01 -4.14
C MET A 182 -10.22 14.41 -2.94
N ASP A 183 -10.14 13.50 -1.98
CA ASP A 183 -9.24 13.55 -0.84
C ASP A 183 -8.75 12.13 -0.51
N LEU A 184 -7.47 11.90 -0.78
CA LEU A 184 -6.84 10.60 -0.57
C LEU A 184 -6.02 10.54 0.72
N GLU A 185 -5.98 11.60 1.53
CA GLU A 185 -5.21 11.59 2.77
C GLU A 185 -5.91 10.77 3.86
N ALA A 186 -5.17 10.17 4.79
CA ALA A 186 -5.72 9.32 5.85
C ALA A 186 -6.96 9.89 6.59
N PRO A 187 -7.01 11.16 7.04
CA PRO A 187 -8.15 11.72 7.75
C PRO A 187 -9.32 12.12 6.83
N ARG A 188 -9.27 11.79 5.53
CA ARG A 188 -10.26 12.17 4.52
C ARG A 188 -11.69 12.14 5.07
N LYS A 189 -12.46 13.16 4.75
CA LYS A 189 -13.86 13.25 5.19
C LYS A 189 -14.70 13.86 4.09
N ARG A 190 -15.86 13.24 3.83
CA ARG A 190 -16.92 13.84 3.03
C ARG A 190 -17.27 15.20 3.60
N THR A 191 -17.38 16.20 2.73
CA THR A 191 -17.61 17.58 3.15
C THR A 191 -19.09 17.93 3.16
N GLY A 192 -19.93 17.09 2.53
CA GLY A 192 -21.34 17.35 2.28
C GLY A 192 -21.59 18.35 1.15
N ARG A 193 -20.52 18.84 0.50
CA ARG A 193 -20.59 19.78 -0.64
C ARG A 193 -20.41 19.10 -1.97
N GLU A 194 -20.03 17.84 -2.00
CA GLU A 194 -19.78 17.09 -3.21
C GLU A 194 -21.00 16.26 -3.60
N ASP A 195 -21.21 16.10 -4.90
CA ASP A 195 -22.17 15.14 -5.45
C ASP A 195 -21.51 13.76 -5.65
N ILE A 196 -20.18 13.74 -5.79
CA ILE A 196 -19.34 12.53 -5.90
C ILE A 196 -18.08 12.74 -5.06
N PHE A 197 -17.83 11.83 -4.14
CA PHE A 197 -16.62 11.77 -3.32
C PHE A 197 -15.67 10.66 -3.79
N ILE A 198 -14.41 11.03 -3.98
CA ILE A 198 -13.34 10.11 -4.36
C ILE A 198 -12.37 10.01 -3.18
N GLY A 199 -12.21 8.80 -2.65
CA GLY A 199 -11.27 8.49 -1.56
C GLY A 199 -10.58 7.15 -1.82
N TYR A 200 -9.85 6.63 -0.83
CA TYR A 200 -9.11 5.36 -0.97
C TYR A 200 -9.87 4.14 -0.43
N ASP A 201 -11.04 4.32 0.18
CA ASP A 201 -11.79 3.22 0.79
C ASP A 201 -12.87 2.68 -0.14
N ALA A 202 -13.23 1.42 0.02
CA ALA A 202 -14.22 0.78 -0.82
C ALA A 202 -15.63 1.35 -0.66
N GLN A 203 -15.93 2.03 0.45
CA GLN A 203 -17.24 2.65 0.72
C GLN A 203 -17.39 4.07 0.13
N ASP A 204 -16.33 4.64 -0.45
CA ASP A 204 -16.40 5.93 -1.13
C ASP A 204 -17.17 5.82 -2.46
N ASP A 205 -17.64 6.93 -3.05
CA ASP A 205 -18.40 6.80 -4.32
C ASP A 205 -17.51 6.23 -5.43
N ILE A 206 -16.23 6.58 -5.39
CA ILE A 206 -15.18 6.00 -6.22
C ILE A 206 -13.94 5.79 -5.36
N GLN A 207 -13.49 4.54 -5.27
CA GLN A 207 -12.22 4.20 -4.64
C GLN A 207 -11.04 4.51 -5.58
N THR A 208 -9.99 5.11 -5.05
CA THR A 208 -8.75 5.43 -5.77
C THR A 208 -7.54 5.01 -4.95
N THR A 209 -6.81 4.01 -5.44
CA THR A 209 -5.61 3.48 -4.79
C THR A 209 -4.35 4.20 -5.25
N TYR A 210 -3.28 4.10 -4.45
CA TYR A 210 -1.96 4.62 -4.81
C TYR A 210 -1.14 3.68 -5.72
N ALA A 211 -1.73 2.57 -6.18
CA ALA A 211 -1.00 1.56 -6.95
C ALA A 211 -0.77 1.94 -8.42
N GLY A 212 -1.23 3.11 -8.88
CA GLY A 212 -1.23 3.50 -10.29
C GLY A 212 0.13 3.97 -10.82
N ALA A 213 0.42 3.64 -12.09
CA ALA A 213 1.56 4.09 -12.88
C ALA A 213 1.79 5.62 -12.81
N PHE A 214 0.72 6.41 -12.64
CA PHE A 214 0.79 7.86 -12.56
C PHE A 214 1.43 8.44 -11.30
N PHE A 215 1.62 7.66 -10.24
CA PHE A 215 2.49 8.05 -9.12
C PHE A 215 3.99 7.97 -9.48
N HIS A 216 4.32 7.57 -10.71
CA HIS A 216 5.68 7.15 -11.05
C HIS A 216 6.19 7.74 -12.37
N ASN A 217 5.87 9.03 -12.63
CA ASN A 217 5.92 9.57 -13.99
C ASN A 217 7.31 9.69 -14.63
N ASP A 218 8.36 9.73 -13.82
CA ASP A 218 9.75 9.94 -14.25
C ASP A 218 10.64 8.74 -13.86
N ARG A 219 10.14 7.50 -14.09
CA ARG A 219 10.92 6.29 -13.79
C ARG A 219 12.13 6.16 -14.71
N ASN A 220 13.32 6.10 -14.11
CA ASN A 220 14.39 5.27 -14.63
C ASN A 220 13.98 3.80 -14.47
N TYR A 221 13.73 3.09 -15.57
CA TYR A 221 13.32 1.67 -15.57
C TYR A 221 14.44 0.71 -15.14
N HIS A 222 15.62 1.23 -14.81
CA HIS A 222 16.70 0.42 -14.29
C HIS A 222 16.31 -0.23 -12.95
N ILE A 223 16.36 -1.57 -12.94
CA ILE A 223 16.29 -2.39 -11.73
C ILE A 223 17.62 -3.14 -11.63
N ALA A 224 18.33 -2.95 -10.53
CA ALA A 224 19.62 -3.58 -10.32
C ALA A 224 19.49 -5.11 -10.23
N SER A 225 20.28 -5.82 -11.04
CA SER A 225 20.41 -7.29 -10.97
C SER A 225 21.30 -7.74 -9.79
N THR A 226 22.09 -6.82 -9.25
CA THR A 226 22.97 -7.06 -8.10
C THR A 226 22.50 -6.19 -6.93
N LYS A 227 22.26 -6.82 -5.78
CA LYS A 227 21.90 -6.14 -4.54
C LYS A 227 23.14 -5.78 -3.73
N ASN A 228 23.03 -4.75 -2.91
CA ASN A 228 24.03 -4.40 -1.92
C ASN A 228 24.26 -5.56 -0.94
N SER A 229 25.54 -5.75 -0.59
CA SER A 229 25.99 -6.73 0.38
C SER A 229 25.74 -6.28 1.82
N ALA A 230 25.94 -4.98 2.11
CA ALA A 230 25.91 -4.44 3.47
C ALA A 230 24.74 -3.52 3.79
N PRO A 231 24.46 -2.37 3.13
CA PRO A 231 23.22 -1.69 3.45
C PRO A 231 22.05 -2.51 2.90
N LEU A 232 21.36 -3.21 3.81
CA LEU A 232 20.26 -4.12 3.50
C LEU A 232 18.99 -3.33 3.19
N VAL A 233 18.77 -2.26 3.94
CA VAL A 233 17.52 -1.50 3.95
C VAL A 233 17.72 -0.10 3.38
N TYR A 234 16.84 0.28 2.45
CA TYR A 234 16.60 1.66 2.05
C TYR A 234 15.47 2.26 2.88
N TRP A 235 15.66 3.46 3.41
CA TRP A 235 14.57 4.28 3.94
C TRP A 235 14.71 5.74 3.49
N SER A 236 13.60 6.41 3.24
CA SER A 236 13.60 7.84 2.93
C SER A 236 12.34 8.49 3.47
N SER A 237 12.50 9.60 4.19
CA SER A 237 11.36 10.38 4.64
C SER A 237 11.72 11.83 4.94
N SER A 238 10.79 12.74 4.64
CA SER A 238 10.93 14.16 4.94
C SER A 238 9.83 14.75 5.83
N HIS A 239 8.75 14.02 6.10
CA HIS A 239 7.66 14.45 6.98
C HIS A 239 7.76 13.74 8.34
N CYS A 240 8.49 14.28 9.31
CA CYS A 240 8.98 13.55 10.50
C CYS A 240 7.93 13.33 11.60
N VAL A 241 6.92 12.49 11.34
CA VAL A 241 5.91 12.08 12.33
C VAL A 241 6.53 11.21 13.43
N SER A 242 6.20 11.50 14.69
CA SER A 242 6.81 10.91 15.90
C SER A 242 6.70 9.38 15.94
N GLN A 243 5.49 8.82 15.81
CA GLN A 243 5.27 7.37 15.89
C GLN A 243 6.05 6.61 14.81
N ARG A 244 5.97 7.08 13.56
CA ARG A 244 6.71 6.51 12.43
C ARG A 244 8.23 6.52 12.67
N ASN A 245 8.76 7.66 13.13
CA ASN A 245 10.19 7.80 13.37
C ASN A 245 10.67 6.94 14.54
N LYS A 246 9.85 6.72 15.58
CA LYS A 246 10.19 5.80 16.69
C LYS A 246 10.37 4.37 16.18
N ILE A 247 9.45 3.89 15.36
CA ILE A 247 9.52 2.54 14.77
C ILE A 247 10.73 2.42 13.84
N ALA A 248 10.90 3.40 12.93
CA ALA A 248 12.04 3.42 12.03
C ALA A 248 13.36 3.44 12.81
N HIS A 249 13.50 4.29 13.83
CA HIS A 249 14.72 4.38 14.63
C HIS A 249 15.05 3.06 15.33
N LYS A 250 14.06 2.44 16.00
CA LYS A 250 14.26 1.18 16.72
C LYS A 250 14.60 0.03 15.77
N LEU A 251 13.90 -0.10 14.63
CA LEU A 251 14.18 -1.17 13.68
C LEU A 251 15.51 -0.96 12.95
N LEU A 252 15.77 0.25 12.47
CA LEU A 252 16.97 0.56 11.69
C LEU A 252 18.25 0.57 12.55
N SER A 253 18.18 0.76 13.88
CA SER A 253 19.35 0.58 14.74
C SER A 253 19.86 -0.87 14.78
N MET A 254 18.99 -1.83 14.42
CA MET A 254 19.32 -3.26 14.39
C MET A 254 19.65 -3.78 12.98
N LEU A 255 19.49 -2.94 11.94
CA LEU A 255 19.67 -3.31 10.53
C LEU A 255 20.66 -2.37 9.85
N SER A 256 21.56 -2.91 9.03
CA SER A 256 22.40 -2.08 8.18
C SER A 256 21.56 -1.38 7.11
N HIS A 257 21.64 -0.05 7.02
CA HIS A 257 20.71 0.74 6.24
C HIS A 257 21.29 2.06 5.74
N HIS A 258 20.68 2.57 4.68
CA HIS A 258 20.78 3.97 4.30
C HIS A 258 19.44 4.68 4.48
N SER A 259 19.49 5.83 5.14
CA SER A 259 18.35 6.69 5.44
C SER A 259 18.54 8.05 4.76
N PHE A 260 17.66 8.33 3.81
CA PHE A 260 17.63 9.55 2.99
C PHE A 260 16.50 10.50 3.47
N GLY A 261 16.44 11.70 2.89
CA GLY A 261 15.45 12.71 3.29
C GLY A 261 15.83 13.47 4.58
N LYS A 262 14.85 14.09 5.26
CA LYS A 262 15.07 14.88 6.48
C LYS A 262 15.13 14.03 7.75
N CYS A 263 14.40 12.92 7.81
CA CYS A 263 14.19 12.17 9.04
C CYS A 263 15.24 11.07 9.21
N LEU A 264 15.87 10.96 10.39
CA LEU A 264 16.96 10.03 10.72
C LEU A 264 18.00 9.86 9.59
N ASN A 265 18.34 10.94 8.87
CA ASN A 265 19.28 10.87 7.76
C ASN A 265 20.65 10.40 8.27
N ASN A 266 21.23 9.37 7.64
CA ASN A 266 22.54 8.83 8.02
C ASN A 266 23.56 8.87 6.85
N VAL A 267 23.16 9.40 5.69
CA VAL A 267 23.99 9.47 4.48
C VAL A 267 24.61 10.86 4.26
N ASN A 268 24.47 11.76 5.23
CA ASN A 268 24.97 13.14 5.20
C ASN A 268 24.47 13.94 3.98
N GLY A 269 23.18 13.83 3.69
CA GLY A 269 22.52 14.67 2.69
C GLY A 269 21.18 14.12 2.20
N ARG A 270 20.25 15.03 1.90
CA ARG A 270 18.87 14.67 1.53
C ARG A 270 18.78 13.94 0.20
N ASN A 271 19.61 14.32 -0.76
CA ASN A 271 19.60 13.83 -2.15
C ASN A 271 20.89 13.05 -2.49
N LYS A 272 21.50 12.37 -1.51
CA LYS A 272 22.76 11.63 -1.68
C LYS A 272 22.64 10.34 -2.49
N ALA A 273 21.42 9.92 -2.82
CA ALA A 273 21.19 8.69 -3.58
C ALA A 273 21.90 8.72 -4.95
N LEU A 274 21.90 9.85 -5.66
CA LEU A 274 22.64 10.00 -6.92
C LEU A 274 24.17 10.00 -6.76
N SER A 275 24.69 10.34 -5.58
CA SER A 275 26.12 10.19 -5.31
C SER A 275 26.53 8.72 -5.19
N PHE A 276 25.62 7.86 -4.73
CA PHE A 276 25.85 6.42 -4.63
C PHE A 276 25.56 5.71 -5.95
N TYR A 277 24.55 6.18 -6.69
CA TYR A 277 24.09 5.58 -7.94
C TYR A 277 23.96 6.64 -9.04
N PRO A 278 25.09 7.13 -9.60
CA PRO A 278 25.06 8.22 -10.59
C PRO A 278 24.32 7.84 -11.88
N HIS A 279 24.36 6.56 -12.26
CA HIS A 279 23.62 6.02 -13.41
C HIS A 279 22.10 6.06 -13.23
N CYS A 280 21.60 6.28 -12.02
CA CYS A 280 20.17 6.46 -11.77
C CYS A 280 19.66 7.83 -12.22
N SER A 281 20.54 8.78 -12.56
CA SER A 281 20.14 10.04 -13.18
C SER A 281 19.44 9.77 -14.53
N SER A 282 18.31 10.43 -14.80
CA SER A 282 17.57 10.24 -16.04
C SER A 282 18.22 11.03 -17.18
N SER A 283 18.43 10.42 -18.35
CA SER A 283 18.90 11.14 -19.55
C SER A 283 17.86 12.16 -20.08
N SER A 284 16.60 12.06 -19.64
CA SER A 284 15.53 13.02 -19.94
C SER A 284 15.56 14.28 -19.07
N SER A 285 16.33 14.30 -17.97
CA SER A 285 16.58 15.54 -17.22
C SER A 285 17.76 16.35 -17.77
N SER A 286 18.49 15.83 -18.77
CA SER A 286 19.53 16.58 -19.51
C SER A 286 18.99 17.57 -20.54
N SER A 287 17.71 17.55 -20.88
CA SER A 287 17.10 18.51 -21.84
C SER A 287 16.45 19.73 -21.20
N SER A 288 16.42 19.80 -19.86
CA SER A 288 15.97 20.97 -19.12
C SER A 288 17.05 21.35 -18.11
N SER A 289 17.42 22.62 -18.04
CA SER A 289 18.41 23.21 -17.12
C SER A 289 18.04 23.11 -15.63
N SER A 290 17.19 22.17 -15.22
CA SER A 290 16.71 21.98 -13.85
C SER A 290 17.40 20.79 -13.19
N SER A 291 17.91 21.00 -11.99
CA SER A 291 18.50 19.96 -11.14
C SER A 291 17.56 18.75 -11.01
N PRO A 292 18.09 17.52 -11.03
CA PRO A 292 17.28 16.31 -10.93
C PRO A 292 16.50 16.31 -9.61
N LYS A 293 15.21 15.98 -9.69
CA LYS A 293 14.31 15.93 -8.53
C LYS A 293 14.49 14.58 -7.83
N TRP A 294 14.12 14.54 -6.54
CA TRP A 294 14.39 13.35 -5.73
C TRP A 294 13.61 12.10 -6.20
N TRP A 295 12.43 12.30 -6.79
CA TRP A 295 11.59 11.21 -7.30
C TRP A 295 12.11 10.61 -8.62
N ASP A 296 12.90 11.36 -9.40
CA ASP A 296 13.39 10.94 -10.72
C ASP A 296 14.30 9.69 -10.65
N HIS A 297 15.00 9.52 -9.52
CA HIS A 297 15.98 8.44 -9.32
C HIS A 297 15.60 7.48 -8.20
N LEU A 298 14.46 7.72 -7.54
CA LEU A 298 14.04 7.01 -6.33
C LEU A 298 13.97 5.50 -6.55
N HIS A 299 13.23 5.05 -7.57
CA HIS A 299 13.02 3.63 -7.86
C HIS A 299 14.33 2.93 -8.21
N CYS A 300 15.17 3.56 -9.06
CA CYS A 300 16.48 3.02 -9.41
C CYS A 300 17.38 2.90 -8.17
N ALA A 301 17.45 3.94 -7.32
CA ALA A 301 18.24 3.88 -6.09
C ALA A 301 17.74 2.79 -5.14
N MET A 302 16.42 2.67 -4.93
CA MET A 302 15.81 1.62 -4.12
C MET A 302 16.14 0.22 -4.63
N SER A 303 16.25 0.04 -5.96
CA SER A 303 16.51 -1.26 -6.58
C SER A 303 17.84 -1.92 -6.18
N HIS A 304 18.82 -1.13 -5.72
CA HIS A 304 20.10 -1.65 -5.23
C HIS A 304 20.00 -2.29 -3.83
N TYR A 305 18.90 -2.08 -3.11
CA TYR A 305 18.69 -2.61 -1.76
C TYR A 305 17.81 -3.85 -1.80
N LYS A 306 18.09 -4.80 -0.89
CA LYS A 306 17.25 -5.99 -0.72
C LYS A 306 15.87 -5.59 -0.19
N PHE A 307 15.84 -4.70 0.80
CA PHE A 307 14.62 -4.27 1.47
C PHE A 307 14.41 -2.77 1.39
N VAL A 308 13.15 -2.37 1.40
CA VAL A 308 12.74 -0.97 1.60
C VAL A 308 11.83 -0.91 2.80
N LEU A 309 12.12 0.00 3.73
CA LEU A 309 11.23 0.26 4.86
C LEU A 309 10.10 1.20 4.42
N ALA A 310 8.87 0.70 4.35
CA ALA A 310 7.68 1.41 3.92
C ALA A 310 6.72 1.61 5.10
N ILE A 311 6.87 2.71 5.84
CA ILE A 311 5.98 3.04 6.97
C ILE A 311 5.07 4.20 6.59
N GLU A 312 3.77 4.00 6.77
CA GLU A 312 2.78 5.04 6.59
C GLU A 312 2.85 6.13 7.65
N ASN A 313 2.31 7.31 7.34
CA ASN A 313 2.19 8.38 8.31
C ASN A 313 1.17 8.05 9.41
N THR A 314 0.15 7.26 9.07
CA THR A 314 -0.93 6.82 9.96
C THR A 314 -1.30 5.38 9.60
N TRP A 315 -1.70 4.58 10.60
CA TRP A 315 -2.09 3.18 10.42
C TRP A 315 -3.60 3.09 10.35
N THR A 316 -4.15 3.32 9.15
CA THR A 316 -5.58 3.35 8.90
C THR A 316 -5.97 2.21 7.97
N HIS A 317 -7.11 1.58 8.21
CA HIS A 317 -7.67 0.55 7.33
C HIS A 317 -7.74 1.07 5.88
N SER A 318 -7.35 0.22 4.93
CA SER A 318 -7.31 0.53 3.48
C SER A 318 -6.37 1.67 3.05
N TYR A 319 -5.66 2.32 3.97
CA TYR A 319 -4.74 3.42 3.64
C TYR A 319 -3.35 2.88 3.26
N VAL A 320 -3.22 2.44 2.01
CA VAL A 320 -1.96 1.95 1.43
C VAL A 320 -1.50 2.94 0.35
N THR A 321 -0.33 3.55 0.56
CA THR A 321 0.15 4.65 -0.28
C THR A 321 1.27 4.26 -1.23
N GLU A 322 1.80 5.24 -1.95
CA GLU A 322 2.90 5.09 -2.90
C GLU A 322 4.15 4.44 -2.28
N LYS A 323 4.36 4.59 -0.97
CA LYS A 323 5.55 4.08 -0.26
C LYS A 323 5.72 2.57 -0.43
N LEU A 324 4.64 1.82 -0.29
CA LEU A 324 4.64 0.37 -0.48
C LEU A 324 4.86 0.04 -1.96
N PHE A 325 4.10 0.69 -2.85
CA PHE A 325 4.14 0.37 -4.28
C PHE A 325 5.48 0.76 -4.93
N TYR A 326 6.15 1.82 -4.46
CA TYR A 326 7.52 2.18 -4.86
C TYR A 326 8.52 1.06 -4.51
N ALA A 327 8.39 0.46 -3.33
CA ALA A 327 9.24 -0.64 -2.89
C ALA A 327 9.04 -1.89 -3.75
N LEU A 328 7.79 -2.26 -4.01
CA LEU A 328 7.49 -3.36 -4.91
C LEU A 328 8.11 -3.08 -6.28
N ASP A 329 7.84 -1.91 -6.86
CA ASP A 329 8.21 -1.59 -8.24
C ASP A 329 9.69 -1.31 -8.46
N SER A 330 10.45 -1.02 -7.40
CA SER A 330 11.92 -0.98 -7.46
C SER A 330 12.55 -2.37 -7.51
N GLY A 331 11.77 -3.45 -7.40
CA GLY A 331 12.30 -4.80 -7.30
C GLY A 331 12.96 -5.08 -5.94
N SER A 332 12.52 -4.40 -4.89
CA SER A 332 12.92 -4.65 -3.50
C SER A 332 11.75 -5.24 -2.71
N VAL A 333 12.04 -5.90 -1.59
CA VAL A 333 10.99 -6.44 -0.71
C VAL A 333 10.58 -5.37 0.31
N PRO A 334 9.31 -4.95 0.37
CA PRO A 334 8.86 -3.95 1.34
C PRO A 334 8.78 -4.54 2.75
N ILE A 335 9.33 -3.84 3.74
CA ILE A 335 9.04 -4.02 5.16
C ILE A 335 7.98 -2.98 5.51
N TYR A 336 6.73 -3.42 5.70
CA TYR A 336 5.58 -2.53 5.76
C TYR A 336 5.02 -2.35 7.17
N PHE A 337 4.54 -1.14 7.43
CA PHE A 337 3.81 -0.76 8.63
C PHE A 337 2.77 0.31 8.27
N GLY A 338 1.48 -0.03 8.34
CA GLY A 338 0.42 0.87 7.90
C GLY A 338 -0.97 0.24 8.03
N ALA A 339 -1.66 0.07 6.91
CA ALA A 339 -2.99 -0.54 6.91
C ALA A 339 -2.95 -1.98 7.45
N PRO A 340 -3.80 -2.35 8.45
CA PRO A 340 -3.83 -3.70 9.01
C PRO A 340 -4.31 -4.77 8.02
N ASN A 341 -4.95 -4.35 6.93
CA ASN A 341 -5.46 -5.20 5.86
C ASN A 341 -4.65 -5.07 4.57
N VAL A 342 -3.34 -4.79 4.67
CA VAL A 342 -2.46 -4.55 3.51
C VAL A 342 -2.46 -5.70 2.49
N GLU A 343 -2.63 -6.95 2.96
CA GLU A 343 -2.68 -8.15 2.11
C GLU A 343 -3.83 -8.11 1.08
N ASP A 344 -4.86 -7.30 1.33
CA ASP A 344 -5.95 -7.08 0.37
C ASP A 344 -5.51 -6.25 -0.85
N PHE A 345 -4.39 -5.54 -0.75
CA PHE A 345 -3.95 -4.56 -1.76
C PHE A 345 -2.68 -4.97 -2.50
N VAL A 346 -2.07 -6.10 -2.15
CA VAL A 346 -0.74 -6.49 -2.65
C VAL A 346 -0.76 -7.91 -3.23
N PRO A 347 0.22 -8.26 -4.08
CA PRO A 347 0.35 -9.63 -4.53
C PRO A 347 0.59 -10.57 -3.34
N PRO A 348 0.17 -11.85 -3.43
CA PRO A 348 0.42 -12.81 -2.38
C PRO A 348 1.93 -12.97 -2.14
N HIS A 349 2.31 -13.03 -0.86
CA HIS A 349 3.70 -13.22 -0.44
C HIS A 349 4.67 -12.20 -1.08
N SER A 350 4.30 -10.91 -1.07
CA SER A 350 5.12 -9.85 -1.68
C SER A 350 5.65 -8.81 -0.69
N VAL A 351 5.17 -8.83 0.55
CA VAL A 351 5.44 -7.83 1.59
C VAL A 351 5.78 -8.52 2.90
N ILE A 352 6.71 -7.96 3.66
CA ILE A 352 6.95 -8.31 5.07
C ILE A 352 6.11 -7.35 5.91
N ASP A 353 4.94 -7.81 6.38
CA ASP A 353 4.10 -7.05 7.30
C ASP A 353 4.72 -7.06 8.70
N GLY A 354 5.34 -5.93 9.07
CA GLY A 354 6.04 -5.78 10.35
C GLY A 354 5.13 -5.86 11.57
N THR A 355 3.81 -5.72 11.38
CA THR A 355 2.83 -5.81 12.48
C THR A 355 2.52 -7.25 12.90
N LYS A 356 2.90 -8.24 12.06
CA LYS A 356 2.71 -9.68 12.33
C LYS A 356 3.80 -10.28 13.23
N PHE A 357 4.81 -9.51 13.62
CA PHE A 357 5.90 -9.95 14.48
C PHE A 357 5.63 -9.57 15.94
N GLY A 358 5.98 -10.46 16.88
CA GLY A 358 5.81 -10.19 18.31
C GLY A 358 6.64 -9.00 18.80
N THR A 359 7.84 -8.82 18.24
CA THR A 359 8.74 -7.70 18.55
C THR A 359 9.47 -7.19 17.30
N LEU A 360 10.05 -5.98 17.38
CA LEU A 360 10.89 -5.45 16.29
C LEU A 360 12.23 -6.18 16.20
N GLU A 361 12.68 -6.78 17.30
CA GLU A 361 13.86 -7.63 17.40
C GLU A 361 13.67 -8.93 16.59
N ASP A 362 12.48 -9.54 16.68
CA ASP A 362 12.10 -10.71 15.87
C ASP A 362 12.05 -10.34 14.39
N LEU A 363 11.43 -9.20 14.06
CA LEU A 363 11.41 -8.69 12.69
C LEU A 363 12.83 -8.44 12.16
N ALA A 364 13.70 -7.79 12.93
CA ALA A 364 15.08 -7.53 12.52
C ALA A 364 15.85 -8.85 12.28
N SER A 365 15.63 -9.85 13.14
CA SER A 365 16.23 -11.18 13.01
C SER A 365 15.75 -11.89 11.75
N TYR A 366 14.44 -11.82 11.47
CA TYR A 366 13.84 -12.35 10.24
C TYR A 366 14.42 -11.69 8.99
N VAL A 367 14.52 -10.36 8.97
CA VAL A 367 15.07 -9.60 7.83
C VAL A 367 16.54 -9.98 7.57
N LYS A 368 17.35 -10.17 8.62
CA LYS A 368 18.74 -10.64 8.48
C LYS A 368 18.83 -12.07 7.95
N ALA A 369 18.01 -12.97 8.45
CA ALA A 369 17.95 -14.35 7.96
C ALA A 369 17.56 -14.39 6.48
N LEU A 370 16.49 -13.67 6.11
CA LEU A 370 16.03 -13.56 4.72
C LEU A 370 17.06 -12.90 3.80
N ALA A 371 17.85 -11.93 4.30
CA ALA A 371 18.93 -11.33 3.52
C ALA A 371 20.02 -12.34 3.10
N ASN A 372 20.16 -13.43 3.85
CA ASN A 372 21.14 -14.49 3.64
C ASN A 372 20.59 -15.71 2.91
N ASP A 373 19.29 -15.76 2.64
CA ASP A 373 18.61 -16.86 1.97
C ASP A 373 18.13 -16.41 0.58
N SER A 374 18.90 -16.76 -0.46
CA SER A 374 18.59 -16.42 -1.87
C SER A 374 17.25 -17.00 -2.31
N LEU A 375 16.96 -18.24 -1.91
CA LEU A 375 15.76 -18.96 -2.29
C LEU A 375 14.52 -18.32 -1.68
N ALA A 376 14.52 -18.08 -0.37
CA ALA A 376 13.39 -17.47 0.33
C ALA A 376 13.17 -16.02 -0.14
N TYR A 377 14.24 -15.24 -0.35
CA TYR A 377 14.11 -13.88 -0.87
C TYR A 377 13.53 -13.87 -2.29
N ALA A 378 13.97 -14.79 -3.16
CA ALA A 378 13.46 -14.90 -4.52
C ALA A 378 11.94 -15.18 -4.56
N GLU A 379 11.41 -15.93 -3.59
CA GLU A 379 9.98 -16.25 -3.51
C GLU A 379 9.11 -14.99 -3.33
N TYR A 380 9.61 -13.95 -2.66
CA TYR A 380 8.92 -12.64 -2.55
C TYR A 380 8.71 -11.92 -3.89
N HIS A 381 9.44 -12.32 -4.93
CA HIS A 381 9.32 -11.79 -6.29
C HIS A 381 8.58 -12.75 -7.25
N ALA A 382 8.19 -13.95 -6.79
CA ALA A 382 7.60 -14.99 -7.63
C ALA A 382 6.29 -14.55 -8.28
N TRP A 383 5.48 -13.73 -7.61
CA TRP A 383 4.22 -13.20 -8.15
C TRP A 383 4.38 -12.48 -9.50
N ARG A 384 5.52 -11.78 -9.70
CA ARG A 384 5.85 -11.09 -10.97
C ARG A 384 6.12 -12.08 -12.10
N ARG A 385 6.82 -13.17 -11.76
CA ARG A 385 7.29 -14.20 -12.71
C ARG A 385 6.18 -15.18 -13.07
N CYS A 386 5.29 -15.45 -12.12
CA CYS A 386 4.27 -16.47 -12.23
C CYS A 386 2.89 -15.91 -12.59
N GLY A 387 2.72 -14.58 -12.62
CA GLY A 387 1.45 -13.94 -12.96
C GLY A 387 0.36 -14.15 -11.91
N VAL A 388 0.73 -14.35 -10.64
CA VAL A 388 -0.22 -14.52 -9.54
C VAL A 388 -0.42 -13.16 -8.87
N LEU A 389 -1.37 -12.37 -9.37
CA LEU A 389 -1.60 -11.01 -8.86
C LEU A 389 -2.52 -11.00 -7.62
N GLY A 390 -3.41 -11.99 -7.48
CA GLY A 390 -4.49 -11.91 -6.49
C GLY A 390 -5.27 -10.60 -6.62
N ASN A 391 -5.58 -9.97 -5.49
CA ASN A 391 -6.30 -8.70 -5.45
C ASN A 391 -5.51 -7.51 -6.03
N TYR A 392 -4.18 -7.62 -6.17
CA TYR A 392 -3.34 -6.54 -6.70
C TYR A 392 -3.75 -6.09 -8.10
N GLY A 393 -4.28 -7.00 -8.94
CA GLY A 393 -4.81 -6.64 -10.25
C GLY A 393 -5.96 -5.64 -10.14
N THR A 394 -6.90 -5.88 -9.21
CA THR A 394 -8.00 -4.96 -8.89
C THR A 394 -7.47 -3.69 -8.23
N THR A 395 -6.52 -3.79 -7.31
CA THR A 395 -5.87 -2.62 -6.68
C THR A 395 -5.30 -1.68 -7.75
N ARG A 396 -4.58 -2.21 -8.74
CA ARG A 396 -4.05 -1.44 -9.89
C ARG A 396 -5.17 -0.86 -10.73
N GLY A 397 -6.22 -1.64 -11.00
CA GLY A 397 -7.40 -1.23 -11.77
C GLY A 397 -8.25 -0.15 -11.09
N LEU A 398 -8.15 0.01 -9.76
CA LEU A 398 -8.80 1.06 -8.97
C LEU A 398 -7.88 2.26 -8.71
N SER A 399 -6.74 2.37 -9.38
CA SER A 399 -5.82 3.50 -9.18
C SER A 399 -6.26 4.76 -9.92
N LEU A 400 -5.46 5.83 -9.81
CA LEU A 400 -5.63 7.04 -10.61
C LEU A 400 -5.57 6.79 -12.11
N ASP A 401 -4.88 5.74 -12.55
CA ASP A 401 -4.69 5.44 -13.97
C ASP A 401 -6.02 5.27 -14.72
N THR A 402 -7.01 4.73 -14.02
CA THR A 402 -8.34 4.43 -14.57
C THR A 402 -9.41 5.40 -14.07
N LEU A 403 -9.05 6.33 -13.18
CA LEU A 403 -9.99 7.25 -12.55
C LEU A 403 -10.82 8.06 -13.57
N PRO A 404 -10.26 8.62 -14.67
CA PRO A 404 -11.04 9.38 -15.63
C PRO A 404 -12.25 8.60 -16.16
N CYS A 405 -12.04 7.36 -16.59
CA CYS A 405 -13.13 6.54 -17.11
C CYS A 405 -14.16 6.18 -16.03
N ARG A 406 -13.70 5.73 -14.86
CA ARG A 406 -14.62 5.36 -13.75
C ARG A 406 -15.45 6.56 -13.30
N LEU A 407 -14.88 7.76 -13.27
CA LEU A 407 -15.60 8.99 -12.94
C LEU A 407 -16.60 9.35 -14.02
N CYS A 408 -16.20 9.38 -15.29
CA CYS A 408 -17.08 9.72 -16.40
C CYS A 408 -18.25 8.74 -16.51
N GLU A 409 -18.02 7.47 -16.24
CA GLU A 409 -19.07 6.46 -16.13
C GLU A 409 -20.11 6.82 -15.06
N LEU A 410 -19.68 7.14 -13.85
CA LEU A 410 -20.57 7.55 -12.76
C LEU A 410 -21.29 8.88 -13.04
N VAL A 411 -20.62 9.85 -13.66
CA VAL A 411 -21.24 11.11 -14.08
C VAL A 411 -22.30 10.87 -15.16
N GLY A 412 -22.00 9.99 -16.12
CA GLY A 412 -22.90 9.62 -17.22
C GLY A 412 -24.14 8.85 -16.76
N THR A 413 -24.05 8.02 -15.72
CA THR A 413 -25.23 7.37 -15.11
C THR A 413 -26.08 8.37 -14.31
N LYS A 414 -25.44 9.31 -13.61
CA LYS A 414 -26.14 10.39 -12.89
C LYS A 414 -26.84 11.38 -13.84
N GLY A 415 -26.34 11.56 -15.06
CA GLY A 415 -26.89 12.48 -16.06
C GLY A 415 -26.23 13.86 -16.05
N GLY A 416 -24.99 13.94 -15.55
CA GLY A 416 -24.18 15.17 -15.57
C GLY A 416 -24.90 16.36 -14.96
N ARG A 417 -24.95 17.46 -15.71
CA ARG A 417 -25.58 18.73 -15.28
C ARG A 417 -27.08 18.58 -14.95
N ASN A 418 -27.74 17.61 -15.55
CA ASN A 418 -29.18 17.36 -15.37
C ASN A 418 -29.48 16.43 -14.21
N ALA A 419 -28.46 15.98 -13.47
CA ALA A 419 -28.66 15.18 -12.28
C ALA A 419 -29.44 15.97 -11.22
N SER A 420 -30.45 15.31 -10.63
CA SER A 420 -31.25 15.83 -9.53
C SER A 420 -30.34 16.33 -8.41
N THR A 421 -30.70 17.44 -7.78
CA THR A 421 -29.99 17.91 -6.57
C THR A 421 -30.27 16.92 -5.46
N SER A 422 -29.22 16.39 -4.83
CA SER A 422 -29.35 15.70 -3.55
C SER A 422 -30.01 16.68 -2.57
N VAL A 423 -31.24 16.41 -2.15
CA VAL A 423 -31.90 17.16 -1.09
C VAL A 423 -31.09 16.86 0.17
N ILE A 424 -30.41 17.88 0.70
CA ILE A 424 -29.71 17.80 1.99
C ILE A 424 -30.76 17.78 3.09
#